data_AF-A0A970ZVD6-F1
#
_entry.id   AF-A0A970ZVD6-F1
#
_cell.length_a   1.000
_cell.length_b   1.000
_cell.length_c   1.000
_cell.angle_alpha   90.00
_cell.angle_beta   90.00
_cell.angle_gamma   90.00
#
_symmetry.space_group_name_H-M   'P 1'
#
loop_
_entity.id
_entity.type
_entity.pdbx_description
1 polymer ?
#
loop_
_entity_poly.entity_id
_entity_poly.type
_entity_poly.pdbx_seq_one_letter_code
_entity_poly.pdbx_strand_id
1 'polypeptide(L)' 'MRSTVLCVVLLLVMGVVLGSATALAAPSRNASNPTTTRSTYSEWVVQETEAGPVRVPVTVHRVTVVETVIVPRAEP' A
#
# COMPACT_ATOMS: atom_id res chain seq x y z
N MET A 1 19.63 -40.19 -30.68
CA MET A 1 19.12 -40.07 -29.29
C MET A 1 19.79 -38.97 -28.47
N ARG A 2 21.09 -38.68 -28.62
CA ARG A 2 21.77 -37.60 -27.87
C ARG A 2 21.35 -36.17 -28.31
N SER A 3 21.07 -35.97 -29.60
CA SER A 3 20.70 -34.67 -30.17
C SER A 3 19.33 -34.15 -29.71
N THR A 4 18.36 -35.05 -29.53
CA THR A 4 17.00 -34.70 -29.09
C THR A 4 16.98 -34.26 -27.62
N VAL A 5 17.77 -34.93 -26.77
CA VAL A 5 17.92 -34.55 -25.36
C VAL A 5 18.51 -33.14 -25.24
N LEU A 6 19.52 -32.83 -26.06
CA LEU A 6 20.17 -31.51 -26.08
C LEU A 6 19.19 -30.39 -26.48
N CYS A 7 18.31 -30.64 -27.46
CA CYS A 7 17.30 -29.66 -27.87
C CYS A 7 16.25 -29.41 -26.77
N VAL A 8 15.78 -30.45 -26.08
CA VAL A 8 14.79 -30.32 -25.01
C VAL A 8 15.37 -29.52 -23.84
N VAL A 9 16.63 -29.77 -23.46
CA VAL A 9 17.31 -29.01 -22.41
C VAL A 9 17.44 -27.54 -22.79
N LEU A 10 17.80 -27.25 -24.04
CA LEU A 10 17.93 -25.88 -24.55
C LEU A 10 16.60 -25.12 -24.50
N LEU A 11 15.49 -25.77 -24.88
CA LEU A 11 14.16 -25.18 -24.82
C LEU A 11 13.70 -24.92 -23.39
N LEU A 12 14.00 -25.82 -22.44
CA LEU A 12 13.69 -25.61 -21.03
C LEU A 12 14.49 -24.44 -20.45
N VAL A 13 15.77 -24.35 -20.75
CA VAL A 13 16.63 -23.23 -20.29
C VAL A 13 16.13 -21.91 -20.89
N MET A 14 15.82 -21.87 -22.18
CA MET A 14 15.29 -20.67 -22.83
C MET A 14 13.93 -20.26 -22.25
N GLY A 15 13.03 -21.22 -21.98
CA GLY A 15 11.74 -20.96 -21.35
C GLY A 15 11.87 -20.40 -19.92
N VAL A 16 12.80 -20.94 -19.13
CA VAL A 16 13.06 -20.45 -17.77
C VAL A 16 13.69 -19.05 -17.80
N VAL A 17 14.68 -18.81 -18.67
CA VAL A 17 15.33 -17.50 -18.81
C VAL A 17 14.34 -16.44 -19.29
N LEU A 18 13.53 -16.77 -20.30
CA LEU A 18 12.51 -15.85 -20.84
C LEU A 18 11.40 -15.58 -19.81
N GLY A 19 10.92 -16.61 -19.12
CA GLY A 19 9.93 -16.49 -18.05
C GLY A 19 10.43 -15.66 -16.85
N SER A 20 11.71 -15.78 -16.52
CA SER A 20 12.35 -14.98 -15.46
C SER A 20 12.51 -13.52 -15.87
N ALA A 21 12.92 -13.25 -17.11
CA ALA A 21 13.03 -11.89 -17.64
C ALA A 21 11.66 -11.18 -17.65
N THR A 22 10.59 -11.91 -17.96
CA THR A 22 9.22 -11.36 -17.90
C THR A 22 8.74 -11.13 -16.46
N ALA A 23 9.19 -11.91 -15.47
CA ALA A 23 8.84 -11.70 -14.06
C ALA A 23 9.53 -10.46 -13.45
N LEU A 24 10.76 -10.16 -13.90
CA LEU A 24 11.50 -8.95 -13.51
C LEU A 24 10.95 -7.65 -14.15
N ALA A 25 10.21 -7.78 -15.26
CA ALA A 25 9.61 -6.66 -15.97
C ALA A 25 8.14 -6.39 -15.59
N ALA A 26 7.59 -7.09 -14.61
CA ALA A 26 6.31 -6.69 -14.04
C ALA A 26 6.52 -5.35 -13.32
N PRO A 27 5.91 -4.25 -13.78
CA PRO A 27 5.98 -3.00 -13.03
C PRO A 27 5.41 -3.31 -11.66
N SER A 28 6.18 -3.03 -10.59
CA SER A 28 5.64 -3.14 -9.24
C SER A 28 4.43 -2.21 -9.22
N ARG A 29 3.25 -2.83 -9.23
CA ARG A 29 1.97 -2.13 -9.16
C ARG A 29 2.08 -1.26 -7.92
N ASN A 30 2.20 0.05 -8.15
CA ASN A 30 2.36 1.10 -7.13
C ASN A 30 1.68 0.62 -5.85
N ALA A 31 2.48 0.17 -4.89
CA ALA A 31 1.98 -0.05 -3.55
C ALA A 31 1.61 1.35 -3.08
N SER A 32 0.32 1.65 -3.09
CA SER A 32 -0.22 2.78 -2.35
C SER A 32 0.38 2.65 -0.96
N ASN A 33 1.28 3.56 -0.59
CA ASN A 33 1.89 3.57 0.72
C ASN A 33 1.04 4.53 1.57
N PRO A 34 -0.04 4.04 2.22
CA PRO A 34 -0.89 4.91 3.02
C PRO A 34 -0.06 5.48 4.16
N THR A 35 0.11 6.80 4.16
CA THR A 35 0.68 7.47 5.32
C THR A 35 -0.44 7.68 6.32
N THR A 36 -0.38 6.99 7.45
CA THR A 36 -1.35 7.17 8.54
C THR A 36 -0.80 8.16 9.55
N THR A 37 -1.46 9.31 9.70
CA THR A 37 -1.17 10.27 10.77
C THR A 37 -2.15 10.05 11.92
N ARG A 38 -1.63 9.77 13.11
CA ARG A 38 -2.41 9.66 14.34
C ARG A 38 -2.13 10.88 15.21
N SER A 39 -3.19 11.62 15.53
CA SER A 39 -3.13 12.78 16.43
C SER A 39 -4.08 12.57 17.59
N THR A 40 -3.60 12.79 18.80
CA THR A 40 -4.40 12.75 20.04
C THR A 40 -4.41 14.15 20.62
N TYR A 41 -5.60 14.68 20.92
CA TYR A 41 -5.75 15.97 21.59
C TYR A 41 -6.80 15.89 22.69
N SER A 42 -6.68 16.76 23.69
CA SER A 42 -7.67 16.93 24.74
C SER A 42 -8.61 18.08 24.40
N GLU A 43 -9.89 17.87 24.63
CA GLU A 43 -10.94 18.87 24.45
C GLU A 43 -11.80 18.94 25.72
N TRP A 44 -12.34 20.11 26.02
CA TRP A 44 -13.28 20.28 27.14
C TRP A 44 -14.69 20.34 26.58
N VAL A 45 -15.53 19.38 26.97
CA VAL A 45 -16.94 19.35 26.59
C VAL A 45 -17.77 19.87 27.76
N VAL A 46 -18.71 20.76 27.48
CA VAL A 46 -19.71 21.19 28.45
C VAL A 46 -20.87 20.20 28.39
N GLN A 47 -21.12 19.53 29.51
CA GLN A 47 -22.21 18.58 29.67
C GLN A 47 -23.29 19.21 30.54
N GLU A 48 -24.50 19.32 30.01
CA GLU A 48 -25.67 19.75 30.79
C GLU A 48 -26.08 18.61 31.74
N THR A 49 -26.14 18.90 33.04
CA THR A 49 -26.60 17.95 34.07
C THR A 49 -27.72 18.59 34.90
N GLU A 50 -28.44 17.79 35.70
CA GLU A 50 -29.47 18.34 36.62
C GLU A 50 -28.91 19.38 37.61
N ALA A 51 -27.62 19.29 37.94
CA ALA A 51 -26.94 20.24 38.82
C ALA A 51 -26.37 21.48 38.07
N GLY A 52 -26.57 21.57 36.75
CA GLY A 52 -26.04 22.62 35.88
C GLY A 52 -24.92 22.15 34.93
N PRO A 53 -24.32 23.07 34.16
CA PRO A 53 -23.29 22.75 33.18
C PRO A 53 -21.97 22.33 33.84
N VAL A 54 -21.47 21.15 33.50
CA VAL A 54 -20.20 20.60 34.00
C VAL A 54 -19.19 20.51 32.85
N ARG A 55 -17.95 20.95 33.09
CA ARG A 55 -16.85 20.81 32.12
C ARG A 55 -16.14 19.48 32.31
N VAL A 56 -16.21 18.62 31.31
CA VAL A 56 -15.58 17.29 31.31
C VAL A 56 -14.43 17.27 30.32
N PRO A 57 -13.21 16.84 30.72
CA PRO A 57 -12.11 16.66 29.79
C PRO A 57 -12.35 15.39 28.98
N VAL A 58 -12.24 15.49 27.67
CA VAL A 58 -12.41 14.39 26.72
C VAL A 58 -11.12 14.24 25.92
N THR A 59 -10.67 13.00 25.77
CA THR A 59 -9.53 12.67 24.91
C THR A 59 -10.05 12.27 23.55
N VAL A 60 -9.65 13.00 22.51
CA VAL A 60 -10.05 12.73 21.12
C VAL A 60 -8.88 12.12 20.37
N HIS A 61 -9.15 10.98 19.73
CA HIS A 61 -8.21 10.31 18.84
C HIS A 61 -8.63 10.54 17.39
N ARG A 62 -7.82 11.29 16.63
CA ARG A 62 -8.04 11.53 15.21
C ARG A 62 -7.03 10.73 14.39
N VAL A 63 -7.54 9.90 13.49
CA VAL A 63 -6.74 9.11 12.54
C VAL A 63 -7.01 9.65 11.14
N THR A 64 -5.96 10.09 10.45
CA THR A 64 -6.03 10.55 9.06
C THR A 64 -5.21 9.59 8.20
N VAL A 65 -5.85 8.98 7.21
CA VAL A 65 -5.18 8.10 6.23
C VAL A 65 -5.06 8.86 4.92
N VAL A 66 -3.83 9.09 4.47
CA VAL A 66 -3.56 9.73 3.18
C VAL A 66 -3.00 8.68 2.23
N GLU A 67 -3.76 8.37 1.19
CA GLU A 67 -3.31 7.53 0.09
C GLU A 67 -2.75 8.41 -1.03
N THR A 68 -1.47 8.24 -1.33
CA THR A 68 -0.85 8.93 -2.47
C THR A 68 -0.94 8.03 -3.70
N VAL A 69 -1.71 8.45 -4.70
CA VAL A 69 -1.82 7.76 -5.98
C VAL A 69 -0.84 8.41 -6.96
N ILE A 70 0.20 7.67 -7.35
CA ILE A 70 1.11 8.11 -8.41
C ILE A 70 0.45 7.79 -9.75
N VAL A 71 -0.05 8.82 -10.43
CA VAL A 71 -0.60 8.70 -11.79
C VAL A 71 0.55 8.88 -12.79
N PRO A 72 0.87 7.88 -13.63
CA PRO A 72 1.89 8.05 -14.67
C PRO A 72 1.41 9.09 -15.69
N ARG A 73 2.27 10.07 -15.97
CA ARG A 73 2.03 11.08 -16.99
C ARG A 73 2.12 10.40 -18.36
N ALA A 74 1.01 10.34 -19.10
CA ALA A 74 1.04 9.98 -20.50
C ALA A 74 1.68 11.14 -21.27
N GLU A 75 2.89 10.94 -21.78
CA GLU A 75 3.48 11.87 -22.76
C GLU A 75 2.80 11.65 -24.13
N PRO A 76 2.52 12.73 -24.88
CA PRO A 76 1.85 12.67 -26.18
C PRO A 76 2.76 12.17 -27.31
#